data_AF-A0A7V2APJ8-F1
#
_entry.id   AF-A0A7V2APJ8-F1
#
_cell.length_a   1.000
_cell.length_b   1.000
_cell.length_c   1.000
_cell.angle_alpha   90.00
_cell.angle_beta   90.00
_cell.angle_gamma   90.00
#
_symmetry.space_group_name_H-M   'P 1'
#
loop_
_entity.id
_entity.type
_entity.pdbx_description
1 polymer ?
#
loop_
_entity_poly.entity_id
_entity_poly.type
_entity_poly.pdbx_seq_one_letter_code
_entity_poly.pdbx_strand_id
1 'polypeptide(L)'
;MPYKPKRACSYPGCPRLTAGQYCDEHKKKADREYNLYKRDDFSRKFYNTHEWRKLRKLKLAMNPLCEHCQHEGKLVAAVVVDHIVPIKEGGAMLDIENLQSLCRYHDDVKGLKDRGMVPK
;
A
#
# COMPACT_ATOMS: atom_id res chain seq x y z
N MET A 1 -5.12 42.56 -3.56
CA MET A 1 -4.58 41.55 -2.61
C MET A 1 -3.08 41.40 -2.89
N PRO A 2 -2.18 41.47 -1.89
CA PRO A 2 -0.75 41.33 -2.13
C PRO A 2 -0.40 39.89 -2.54
N TYR A 3 0.35 39.74 -3.62
CA TYR A 3 0.81 38.43 -4.11
C TYR A 3 2.04 37.99 -3.31
N LYS A 4 2.12 36.70 -3.01
CA LYS A 4 3.30 36.10 -2.38
C LYS A 4 4.51 36.26 -3.30
N PRO A 5 5.65 36.79 -2.80
CA PRO A 5 6.86 36.92 -3.62
C PRO A 5 7.33 35.55 -4.09
N LYS A 6 7.88 35.49 -5.31
CA LYS A 6 8.47 34.27 -5.85
C LYS A 6 9.71 33.90 -5.03
N ARG A 7 9.88 32.61 -4.74
CA ARG A 7 11.04 32.07 -4.02
C ARG A 7 11.94 31.26 -4.93
N ALA A 8 13.21 31.13 -4.57
CA ALA A 8 14.14 30.25 -5.29
C ALA A 8 13.63 28.80 -5.29
N CYS A 9 13.87 28.10 -6.41
CA CYS A 9 13.64 26.68 -6.53
C CYS A 9 14.48 25.92 -5.48
N SER A 10 13.87 24.98 -4.75
CA SER A 10 14.56 24.18 -3.72
C SER A 10 15.49 23.09 -4.28
N TYR A 11 15.64 23.00 -5.60
CA TYR A 11 16.56 22.04 -6.22
C TYR A 11 18.00 22.58 -6.18
N PRO A 12 19.00 21.80 -5.72
CA PRO A 12 20.38 22.26 -5.58
C PRO A 12 20.93 22.90 -6.87
N GLY A 13 21.44 24.12 -6.76
CA GLY A 13 22.04 24.84 -7.89
C GLY A 13 21.06 25.42 -8.93
N CYS A 14 19.74 25.37 -8.70
CA CYS A 14 18.77 25.95 -9.63
C CYS A 14 18.54 27.46 -9.35
N PRO A 15 18.85 28.37 -10.30
CA PRO A 15 18.69 29.81 -10.10
C PRO A 15 17.25 30.33 -10.33
N ARG A 16 16.29 29.46 -10.68
CA ARG A 16 14.94 29.90 -11.08
C ARG A 16 14.08 30.30 -9.88
N LEU A 17 13.29 31.38 -10.04
CA LEU A 17 12.28 31.82 -9.09
C LEU A 17 10.90 31.22 -9.42
N THR A 18 10.19 30.77 -8.39
CA THR A 18 8.98 29.96 -8.51
C THR A 18 7.95 30.37 -7.47
N ALA A 19 6.67 30.11 -7.74
CA ALA A 19 5.60 30.31 -6.75
C ALA A 19 5.50 29.13 -5.75
N GLY A 20 6.16 28.00 -6.05
CA GLY A 20 6.08 26.74 -5.30
C GLY A 20 7.43 26.29 -4.75
N GLN A 21 7.58 24.98 -4.48
CA GLN A 21 8.86 24.38 -4.02
C GLN A 21 9.88 24.20 -5.14
N TYR A 22 9.41 23.81 -6.32
CA TYR A 22 10.26 23.55 -7.48
C TYR A 22 9.77 24.36 -8.68
N CYS A 23 10.68 24.64 -9.61
CA CYS A 23 10.30 25.15 -10.93
C CYS A 23 9.63 24.02 -11.72
N ASP A 24 8.95 24.32 -12.82
CA ASP A 24 8.18 23.31 -13.56
C ASP A 24 9.03 22.10 -14.00
N GLU A 25 10.30 22.33 -14.33
CA GLU A 25 11.26 21.27 -14.66
C GLU A 25 11.58 20.37 -13.46
N HIS A 26 11.96 20.97 -12.32
CA HIS A 26 12.30 20.21 -11.11
C HIS A 26 11.06 19.60 -10.45
N LYS A 27 9.88 20.18 -10.65
CA LYS A 27 8.61 19.59 -10.25
C LYS A 27 8.36 18.31 -11.04
N LYS A 28 8.52 18.33 -12.37
CA LYS A 28 8.43 17.11 -13.20
C LYS A 28 9.45 16.05 -12.78
N LYS A 29 10.68 16.45 -12.44
CA LYS A 29 11.71 15.52 -11.96
C LYS A 29 11.33 14.90 -10.61
N ALA A 30 10.93 15.70 -9.65
CA ALA A 30 10.47 15.24 -8.33
C ALA A 30 9.23 14.35 -8.44
N ASP A 31 8.27 14.71 -9.29
CA ASP A 31 7.06 13.92 -9.55
C ASP A 31 7.41 12.58 -10.22
N ARG A 32 8.37 12.58 -11.16
CA ARG A 32 8.88 11.36 -11.80
C ARG A 32 9.56 10.45 -10.78
N GLU A 33 10.43 10.99 -9.93
CA GLU A 33 11.08 10.24 -8.85
C GLU A 33 10.05 9.70 -7.84
N TYR A 34 9.08 10.52 -7.44
CA TYR A 34 7.97 10.09 -6.57
C TYR A 34 7.17 8.93 -7.19
N ASN A 35 6.82 9.03 -8.47
CA ASN A 35 6.09 7.97 -9.17
C ASN A 35 6.93 6.70 -9.38
N LEU A 36 8.24 6.83 -9.61
CA LEU A 36 9.16 5.69 -9.76
C LEU A 36 9.34 4.91 -8.45
N TYR A 37 9.39 5.59 -7.30
CA TYR A 37 9.82 4.97 -6.04
C TYR A 37 8.73 4.80 -4.97
N LYS A 38 7.56 5.45 -5.08
CA LYS A 38 6.50 5.36 -4.05
C LYS A 38 5.16 4.79 -4.49
N ARG A 39 4.90 4.62 -5.79
CA ARG A 39 3.69 3.94 -6.26
C ARG A 39 4.07 2.64 -6.95
N ASP A 40 3.90 1.55 -6.22
CA ASP A 40 3.95 0.20 -6.77
C ASP A 40 2.77 0.01 -7.75
N ASP A 41 2.97 0.45 -9.00
CA ASP A 41 1.98 0.37 -10.07
C ASP A 41 1.56 -1.08 -10.33
N PHE A 42 2.48 -2.03 -10.10
CA PHE A 42 2.21 -3.45 -10.15
C PHE A 42 1.20 -3.85 -9.08
N SER A 43 1.42 -3.51 -7.80
CA SER A 43 0.44 -3.79 -6.72
C SER A 43 -0.92 -3.19 -7.04
N ARG A 44 -0.96 -1.93 -7.47
CA ARG A 44 -2.24 -1.26 -7.81
C ARG A 44 -2.96 -1.96 -8.95
N LYS A 45 -2.26 -2.36 -10.00
CA LYS A 45 -2.86 -3.09 -11.14
C LYS A 45 -3.33 -4.47 -10.71
N PHE A 46 -2.50 -5.22 -9.99
CA PHE A 46 -2.78 -6.57 -9.52
C PHE A 46 -4.06 -6.62 -8.68
N TYR A 47 -4.17 -5.79 -7.63
CA TYR A 47 -5.36 -5.78 -6.77
C TYR A 47 -6.64 -5.28 -7.47
N ASN A 48 -6.52 -4.71 -8.68
CA ASN A 48 -7.64 -4.34 -9.53
C ASN A 48 -8.02 -5.40 -10.58
N THR A 49 -7.26 -6.49 -10.70
CA THR A 49 -7.56 -7.59 -11.63
C THR A 49 -8.86 -8.30 -11.28
N HIS A 50 -9.47 -8.93 -12.29
CA HIS A 50 -10.69 -9.70 -12.10
C HIS A 50 -10.43 -10.96 -11.29
N GLU A 51 -9.30 -11.61 -11.56
CA GLU A 51 -8.80 -12.82 -10.90
C GLU A 51 -8.66 -12.58 -9.40
N TRP A 52 -8.01 -11.50 -8.99
CA TRP A 52 -7.89 -11.14 -7.57
C TRP A 52 -9.25 -10.90 -6.92
N ARG A 53 -10.12 -10.12 -7.55
CA ARG A 53 -11.45 -9.82 -7.00
C ARG A 53 -12.30 -11.08 -6.85
N LYS A 54 -12.21 -12.02 -7.78
CA LYS A 54 -12.91 -13.31 -7.72
C LYS A 54 -12.34 -14.17 -6.59
N LEU A 55 -11.02 -14.33 -6.51
CA LEU A 55 -10.35 -15.12 -5.49
C LEU A 55 -10.59 -14.55 -4.08
N ARG A 56 -10.51 -13.23 -3.92
CA ARG A 56 -10.83 -12.52 -2.66
C ARG A 56 -12.25 -12.82 -2.19
N LYS A 57 -13.24 -12.76 -3.09
CA LYS A 57 -14.63 -13.08 -2.76
C LYS A 57 -14.79 -14.54 -2.34
N LEU A 58 -14.15 -15.47 -3.05
CA LEU A 58 -14.15 -16.89 -2.71
C LEU A 58 -13.55 -17.14 -1.32
N LYS A 59 -12.37 -16.57 -1.03
CA LYS A 59 -11.69 -16.75 0.25
C LYS A 59 -12.54 -16.22 1.42
N LEU A 60 -13.17 -15.05 1.28
CA LEU A 60 -14.09 -14.52 2.31
C LEU A 60 -15.38 -15.33 2.46
N ALA A 61 -15.87 -15.97 1.40
CA ALA A 61 -17.02 -16.85 1.49
C ALA A 61 -16.68 -18.16 2.22
N MET A 62 -15.47 -18.71 2.00
CA MET A 62 -14.99 -19.91 2.68
C MET A 62 -14.61 -19.64 4.15
N ASN A 63 -13.95 -18.51 4.40
CA ASN A 63 -13.45 -18.10 5.71
C ASN A 63 -13.99 -16.72 6.07
N PRO A 64 -15.28 -16.62 6.49
CA PRO A 64 -15.92 -15.34 6.78
C PRO A 64 -15.42 -14.67 8.07
N LEU A 65 -14.73 -15.43 8.92
CA LEU A 65 -14.16 -14.95 10.18
C LEU A 65 -12.65 -14.74 10.05
N CYS A 66 -12.13 -13.82 10.85
CA CYS A 66 -10.70 -13.59 10.95
C CYS A 66 -10.01 -14.85 11.45
N GLU A 67 -9.09 -15.40 10.66
CA GLU A 67 -8.39 -16.64 10.97
C GLU A 67 -7.57 -16.50 12.26
N HIS A 68 -6.90 -15.37 12.49
CA HIS A 68 -6.17 -15.13 13.75
C HIS A 68 -7.09 -15.02 14.97
N CYS A 69 -8.22 -14.31 14.85
CA CYS A 69 -9.22 -14.27 15.91
C CYS A 69 -9.75 -15.66 16.24
N GLN A 70 -10.00 -16.51 15.24
CA GLN A 70 -10.45 -17.88 15.47
C GLN A 70 -9.44 -18.70 16.28
N HIS A 71 -8.14 -18.57 15.98
CA HIS A 71 -7.07 -19.19 16.76
C HIS A 71 -7.00 -18.65 18.20
N GLU A 72 -7.39 -17.40 18.42
CA GLU A 72 -7.54 -16.79 19.75
C GLU A 72 -8.88 -17.11 20.45
N GLY A 73 -9.75 -17.95 19.85
CA GLY A 73 -11.06 -18.29 20.39
C GLY A 73 -12.11 -17.17 20.26
N LYS A 74 -11.91 -16.21 19.35
CA LYS A 74 -12.80 -15.06 19.10
C LYS A 74 -13.49 -15.19 17.75
N LEU A 75 -14.77 -14.79 17.69
CA LEU A 75 -15.56 -14.77 16.45
C LEU A 75 -15.68 -13.34 15.91
N VAL A 76 -14.68 -12.91 15.14
CA VAL A 76 -14.64 -11.58 14.51
C VAL A 76 -14.72 -11.73 13.00
N ALA A 77 -15.57 -10.96 12.34
CA ALA A 77 -15.71 -11.00 10.88
C ALA A 77 -14.40 -10.55 10.18
N ALA A 78 -14.01 -11.27 9.12
CA ALA A 78 -12.93 -10.86 8.24
C ALA A 78 -13.43 -9.74 7.30
N VAL A 79 -12.61 -8.71 7.14
CA VAL A 79 -12.91 -7.57 6.23
C VAL A 79 -11.87 -7.44 5.13
N VAL A 80 -10.71 -8.08 5.30
CA VAL A 80 -9.62 -8.09 4.33
C VAL A 80 -9.12 -9.50 4.11
N VAL A 81 -8.61 -9.72 2.90
CA VAL A 81 -7.86 -10.91 2.52
C VAL A 81 -6.46 -10.43 2.22
N ASP A 82 -5.50 -10.99 2.93
CA ASP A 82 -4.09 -10.65 2.80
C ASP A 82 -3.27 -11.88 2.44
N HIS A 83 -2.11 -11.69 1.82
CA HIS A 83 -1.20 -12.78 1.51
C HIS A 83 -0.46 -13.24 2.77
N ILE A 84 -0.34 -14.54 3.00
CA ILE A 84 0.44 -15.11 4.11
C ILE A 84 1.92 -14.81 3.90
N VAL A 85 2.46 -15.21 2.75
CA VAL A 85 3.78 -14.78 2.26
C VAL A 85 3.56 -13.59 1.32
N PRO A 86 4.14 -12.40 1.60
CA PRO A 86 4.00 -11.23 0.74
C PRO A 86 4.48 -11.52 -0.69
N ILE A 87 3.79 -10.96 -1.70
CA ILE A 87 4.18 -11.09 -3.11
C ILE A 87 5.63 -10.62 -3.34
N LYS A 88 6.04 -9.57 -2.63
CA LYS A 88 7.40 -9.00 -2.72
C LYS A 88 8.49 -9.94 -2.18
N GLU A 89 8.11 -10.90 -1.34
CA GLU A 89 8.98 -11.92 -0.77
C GLU A 89 8.89 -13.24 -1.52
N GLY A 90 8.23 -13.26 -2.68
CA GLY A 90 8.07 -14.47 -3.51
C GLY A 90 6.80 -15.26 -3.23
N GLY A 91 5.87 -14.73 -2.44
CA GLY A 91 4.57 -15.36 -2.21
C GLY A 91 3.73 -15.48 -3.48
N ALA A 92 3.01 -16.60 -3.61
CA ALA A 92 2.12 -16.83 -4.73
C ALA A 92 0.99 -15.79 -4.78
N MET A 93 0.81 -15.16 -5.93
CA MET A 93 -0.13 -14.05 -6.11
C MET A 93 -1.60 -14.51 -6.08
N LEU A 94 -1.89 -15.64 -6.73
CA LEU A 94 -3.23 -16.18 -6.95
C LEU A 94 -3.35 -17.63 -6.45
N ASP A 95 -2.92 -17.85 -5.21
CA ASP A 95 -3.05 -19.14 -4.53
C ASP A 95 -3.90 -18.95 -3.27
N ILE A 96 -4.99 -19.71 -3.16
CA ILE A 96 -5.92 -19.58 -2.02
C ILE A 96 -5.28 -20.01 -0.70
N GLU A 97 -4.30 -20.91 -0.74
CA GLU A 97 -3.56 -21.39 0.42
C GLU A 97 -2.57 -20.34 0.92
N ASN A 98 -2.10 -19.45 0.04
CA ASN A 98 -1.29 -18.29 0.41
C ASN A 98 -2.15 -17.07 0.83
N LEU A 99 -3.46 -17.24 1.05
CA LEU A 99 -4.35 -16.17 1.50
C LEU A 99 -4.92 -16.45 2.87
N GLN A 100 -5.05 -15.39 3.67
CA GLN A 100 -5.68 -15.43 4.99
C GLN A 100 -6.74 -14.33 5.11
N SER A 101 -7.85 -14.65 5.75
CA SER A 101 -8.95 -13.73 6.01
C SER A 101 -8.74 -13.05 7.35
N LEU A 102 -8.64 -11.72 7.37
CA LEU A 102 -8.25 -10.94 8.55
C LEU A 102 -9.27 -9.86 8.90
N CYS A 103 -9.40 -9.60 10.21
CA CYS A 103 -10.02 -8.37 10.71
C CYS A 103 -9.06 -7.18 10.50
N ARG A 104 -9.51 -5.96 10.79
CA ARG A 104 -8.66 -4.77 10.61
C ARG A 104 -7.44 -4.76 11.52
N TYR A 105 -7.62 -5.15 12.78
CA TYR A 105 -6.55 -5.22 13.76
C TYR A 105 -5.43 -6.18 13.32
N HIS A 106 -5.76 -7.42 12.97
CA HIS A 106 -4.73 -8.41 12.58
C HIS A 106 -4.05 -8.10 11.25
N ASP A 107 -4.76 -7.47 10.32
CA ASP A 107 -4.16 -6.95 9.07
C ASP A 107 -3.13 -5.85 9.35
N ASP A 108 -3.46 -4.90 10.23
CA ASP A 108 -2.53 -3.83 10.63
C ASP A 108 -1.32 -4.39 11.38
N VAL A 109 -1.53 -5.36 12.29
CA VAL A 109 -0.47 -6.07 13.02
C VAL A 109 0.46 -6.80 12.06
N LYS A 110 -0.08 -7.49 11.05
CA LYS A 110 0.73 -8.14 10.01
C LYS A 110 1.53 -7.11 9.21
N GLY A 111 0.90 -6.03 8.78
CA GLY A 111 1.59 -4.96 8.06
C GLY A 111 2.72 -4.31 8.87
N LEU A 112 2.66 -4.30 10.20
CA LEU A 112 3.79 -3.91 11.06
C LEU A 112 4.91 -4.97 11.05
N LYS A 113 4.55 -6.26 11.20
CA LYS A 113 5.52 -7.37 11.17
C LYS A 113 6.27 -7.46 9.84
N ASP A 114 5.57 -7.32 8.71
CA ASP A 114 6.14 -7.33 7.36
C ASP A 114 7.14 -6.18 7.14
N ARG A 115 7.02 -5.09 7.92
CA ARG A 115 7.97 -3.96 7.92
C ARG A 115 9.10 -4.11 8.96
N GLY A 116 9.15 -5.24 9.67
CA GLY A 116 10.10 -5.46 10.77
C GLY A 116 9.79 -4.63 12.02
N MET A 117 8.54 -4.17 12.19
CA MET A 117 8.11 -3.36 13.34
C MET A 117 7.36 -4.20 14.37
N VAL A 118 7.55 -3.88 15.65
CA VAL A 118 6.84 -4.54 16.76
C VAL A 118 5.49 -3.83 17.00
N PRO A 119 4.36 -4.57 17.00
CA PRO A 119 3.07 -4.01 17.40
C PRO A 119 3.12 -3.51 18.84
N LYS A 120 2.58 -2.32 19.10
CA LYS A 120 2.46 -1.77 20.46
C LYS A 120 1.26 -2.36 21.20
#